data_AF-A0A661TZ85-F1
#
_entry.id   AF-A0A661TZ85-F1
#
_cell.length_a   1.000
_cell.length_b   1.000
_cell.length_c   1.000
_cell.angle_alpha   90.00
_cell.angle_beta   90.00
_cell.angle_gamma   90.00
#
_symmetry.space_group_name_H-M   'P 1'
#
loop_
_entity.id
_entity.type
_entity.pdbx_description
1 polymer ?
#
loop_
_entity_poly.entity_id
_entity_poly.type
_entity_poly.pdbx_seq_one_letter_code
_entity_poly.pdbx_strand_id
1 'polypeptide(L)'
;MKNWLPIALTLLIATITFVAVFSGLPPLMGIMRMGMFWMVIVGGVASALGAVNLFQIHGKRVMRREGGFIYSLMLIIVMFATIIIGIALTPQSELYKFLFRFIFTPLTTAIFAILAFFIASAAFRAFRIRTVEALVLVVSATLVMLGKSTLGESISKYLPMVGDWIMDVPNTAGSRGILLGATLGGIAVLLRVILGIERGHFVG
;
A
#
# COMPACT_ATOMS: atom_id res chain seq x y z
N MET A 1 14.76 24.73 17.01
CA MET A 1 15.91 24.38 16.12
C MET A 1 16.24 22.88 16.07
N LYS A 2 15.78 22.04 17.01
CA LYS A 2 16.13 20.60 17.13
C LYS A 2 15.52 19.65 16.06
N ASN A 3 14.69 20.16 15.14
CA ASN A 3 13.90 19.33 14.21
C ASN A 3 14.31 19.45 12.73
N TRP A 4 15.27 20.32 12.39
CA TRP A 4 15.65 20.60 11.00
C TRP A 4 16.56 19.52 10.41
N LEU A 5 17.37 18.85 11.25
CA LEU A 5 18.29 17.81 10.81
C LEU A 5 17.55 16.59 10.21
N PRO A 6 16.48 16.04 10.83
CA PRO A 6 15.66 15.01 10.21
C PRO A 6 15.04 15.45 8.89
N ILE A 7 14.45 16.64 8.87
CA ILE A 7 13.73 17.16 7.70
C ILE A 7 14.71 17.34 6.53
N ALA A 8 15.88 17.94 6.78
CA ALA A 8 16.93 18.12 5.78
C ALA A 8 17.46 16.79 5.23
N LEU A 9 17.67 15.78 6.10
CA LEU A 9 18.10 14.44 5.67
C LEU A 9 17.03 13.75 4.82
N THR A 10 15.76 13.80 5.24
CA THR A 10 14.66 13.22 4.44
C THR A 10 14.53 13.91 3.08
N LEU A 11 14.61 15.23 3.04
CA LEU A 11 14.49 16.02 1.81
C LEU A 11 15.67 15.76 0.86
N LEU A 12 16.87 15.57 1.39
CA LEU A 12 18.05 15.23 0.60
C LEU A 12 17.93 13.82 0.01
N ILE A 13 17.52 12.82 0.79
CA ILE A 13 17.31 11.45 0.29
C ILE A 13 16.16 11.40 -0.72
N ALA A 14 15.07 12.15 -0.50
CA ALA A 14 13.97 12.31 -1.45
C ALA A 14 14.45 12.84 -2.79
N THR A 15 15.26 13.89 -2.76
CA THR A 15 15.73 14.57 -3.96
C THR A 15 16.68 13.66 -4.74
N ILE A 16 17.58 12.95 -4.05
CA ILE A 16 18.50 11.99 -4.68
C ILE A 16 17.72 10.84 -5.33
N THR A 17 16.74 10.26 -4.63
CA THR A 17 15.94 9.15 -5.18
C THR A 17 15.05 9.59 -6.34
N PHE A 18 14.46 10.78 -6.26
CA PHE A 18 13.71 11.38 -7.36
C PHE A 18 14.61 11.55 -8.59
N VAL A 19 15.75 12.21 -8.44
CA VAL A 19 16.70 12.41 -9.55
C VAL A 19 17.21 11.08 -10.10
N ALA A 20 17.49 10.09 -9.24
CA ALA A 20 17.92 8.75 -9.66
C ALA A 20 16.90 8.02 -10.53
N VAL A 21 15.61 8.11 -10.18
CA VAL A 21 14.53 7.45 -10.93
C VAL A 21 14.33 8.07 -12.31
N PHE A 22 14.49 9.39 -12.45
CA PHE A 22 14.22 10.09 -13.71
C PHE A 22 15.44 10.26 -14.63
N SER A 23 16.67 10.26 -14.11
CA SER A 23 17.87 10.57 -14.89
C SER A 23 18.53 9.36 -15.57
N GLY A 24 18.29 8.13 -15.11
CA GLY A 24 18.86 6.92 -15.72
C GLY A 24 20.40 6.83 -15.67
N LEU A 25 21.08 7.64 -14.86
CA LEU A 25 22.54 7.69 -14.81
C LEU A 25 23.13 6.43 -14.12
N PRO A 26 24.21 5.81 -14.67
CA PRO A 26 24.79 4.58 -14.12
C PRO A 26 25.19 4.62 -12.64
N PRO A 27 25.76 5.71 -12.08
CA PRO A 27 26.09 5.79 -10.65
C PRO A 27 24.86 5.76 -9.75
N LEU A 28 23.74 6.33 -10.20
CA LEU A 28 22.50 6.42 -9.43
C LEU A 28 21.75 5.09 -9.38
N MET A 29 21.94 4.23 -10.39
CA MET A 29 21.41 2.85 -10.36
C MET A 29 22.03 1.99 -9.25
N GLY A 30 23.28 2.27 -8.84
CA GLY A 30 23.92 1.62 -7.69
C GLY A 30 23.21 1.92 -6.37
N ILE A 31 22.85 3.19 -6.17
CA ILE A 31 22.08 3.65 -5.00
C ILE A 31 20.68 3.02 -5.00
N MET A 32 20.02 2.94 -6.17
CA MET A 32 18.72 2.28 -6.28
C MET A 32 18.78 0.79 -5.92
N ARG A 33 19.80 0.06 -6.39
CA ARG A 33 20.02 -1.35 -6.04
C ARG A 33 20.25 -1.54 -4.54
N MET A 34 21.07 -0.69 -3.93
CA MET A 34 21.28 -0.68 -2.49
C MET A 34 19.97 -0.41 -1.73
N GLY A 35 19.20 0.58 -2.18
CA GLY A 35 17.88 0.89 -1.62
C GLY A 35 16.92 -0.30 -1.69
N MET A 36 16.83 -0.98 -2.84
CA MET A 36 16.00 -2.18 -2.99
C MET A 36 16.45 -3.31 -2.07
N PHE A 37 17.77 -3.54 -1.92
CA PHE A 37 18.30 -4.53 -0.98
C PHE A 37 17.87 -4.24 0.46
N TRP A 38 18.02 -3.00 0.91
CA TRP A 38 17.55 -2.57 2.24
C TRP A 38 16.03 -2.68 2.37
N MET A 39 15.25 -2.35 1.34
CA MET A 39 13.79 -2.52 1.36
C MET A 39 13.39 -3.99 1.58
N VAL A 40 14.09 -4.95 0.95
CA VAL A 40 13.82 -6.38 1.13
C VAL A 40 14.16 -6.81 2.56
N ILE A 41 15.31 -6.40 3.10
CA ILE A 41 15.72 -6.73 4.47
C ILE A 41 14.74 -6.14 5.48
N VAL A 42 14.49 -4.82 5.39
CA VAL A 42 13.58 -4.11 6.30
C VAL A 42 12.16 -4.64 6.17
N GLY A 43 11.69 -4.91 4.94
CA GLY A 43 10.38 -5.50 4.68
C GLY A 43 10.23 -6.89 5.30
N GLY A 44 11.27 -7.72 5.24
CA GLY A 44 11.29 -9.04 5.89
C GLY A 44 11.19 -8.93 7.42
N VAL A 45 12.01 -8.06 8.03
CA VAL A 45 11.98 -7.83 9.48
C VAL A 45 10.65 -7.22 9.92
N ALA A 46 10.13 -6.24 9.18
CA ALA A 46 8.83 -5.61 9.46
C ALA A 46 7.68 -6.62 9.36
N SER A 47 7.73 -7.54 8.39
CA SER A 47 6.73 -8.60 8.25
C SER A 47 6.76 -9.55 9.46
N ALA A 48 7.96 -9.92 9.94
CA ALA A 48 8.11 -10.75 11.13
C ALA A 48 7.59 -10.03 12.39
N LEU A 49 7.94 -8.75 12.57
CA LEU A 49 7.41 -7.93 13.67
C LEU A 49 5.87 -7.78 13.59
N GLY A 50 5.33 -7.64 12.38
CA GLY A 50 3.89 -7.61 12.13
C GLY A 50 3.19 -8.89 12.56
N ALA A 51 3.76 -10.05 12.24
CA ALA A 51 3.24 -11.36 12.68
C ALA A 51 3.31 -11.52 14.21
N VAL A 52 4.41 -11.10 14.84
CA VAL A 52 4.55 -11.11 16.31
C VAL A 52 3.51 -10.19 16.96
N ASN A 53 3.31 -8.98 16.43
CA ASN A 53 2.33 -8.04 16.95
C ASN A 53 0.90 -8.60 16.84
N LEU A 54 0.54 -9.17 15.69
CA LEU A 54 -0.74 -9.85 15.49
C LEU A 54 -0.94 -10.99 16.49
N PHE A 55 0.07 -11.82 16.69
CA PHE A 55 0.02 -12.90 17.67
C PHE A 55 -0.15 -12.37 19.11
N GLN A 56 0.56 -11.31 19.50
CA GLN A 56 0.42 -10.73 20.84
C GLN A 56 -0.98 -10.18 21.10
N ILE A 57 -1.56 -9.44 20.13
CA ILE A 57 -2.89 -8.85 20.26
C ILE A 57 -3.96 -9.93 20.26
N HIS A 58 -3.98 -10.77 19.22
CA HIS A 58 -5.02 -11.79 19.07
C HIS A 58 -4.83 -12.96 20.03
N GLY A 59 -3.60 -13.28 20.43
CA GLY A 59 -3.31 -14.31 21.41
C GLY A 59 -3.83 -13.94 22.79
N LYS A 60 -3.60 -12.71 23.25
CA LYS A 60 -4.21 -12.19 24.50
C LYS A 60 -5.73 -12.24 24.44
N ARG A 61 -6.33 -11.85 23.31
CA ARG A 61 -7.78 -11.89 23.09
C ARG A 61 -8.35 -13.32 23.20
N VAL A 62 -7.65 -14.30 22.62
CA VAL A 62 -8.02 -15.72 22.69
C VAL A 62 -7.90 -16.24 24.12
N MET A 63 -6.80 -15.95 24.82
CA MET A 63 -6.60 -16.36 26.21
C MET A 63 -7.66 -15.78 27.14
N ARG A 64 -8.03 -14.52 26.96
CA ARG A 64 -9.03 -13.81 27.76
C ARG A 64 -10.47 -14.10 27.34
N ARG A 65 -10.69 -14.85 26.25
CA ARG A 65 -12.00 -15.13 25.65
C ARG A 65 -12.88 -13.89 25.48
N GLU A 66 -12.29 -12.79 25.00
CA GLU A 66 -13.04 -11.56 24.73
C GLU A 66 -14.00 -11.74 23.55
N GLY A 67 -14.92 -10.79 23.35
CA GLY A 67 -15.86 -10.82 22.23
C GLY A 67 -15.16 -11.05 20.87
N GLY A 68 -15.63 -12.03 20.11
CA GLY A 68 -15.04 -12.37 18.81
C GLY A 68 -13.71 -13.15 18.87
N PHE A 69 -13.38 -13.78 20.01
CA PHE A 69 -12.15 -14.56 20.15
C PHE A 69 -12.01 -15.69 19.10
N ILE A 70 -13.11 -16.26 18.62
CA ILE A 70 -13.10 -17.34 17.61
C ILE A 70 -12.45 -16.85 16.31
N TYR A 71 -12.80 -15.64 15.85
CA TYR A 71 -12.18 -15.05 14.65
C TYR A 71 -10.70 -14.78 14.86
N SER A 72 -10.31 -14.42 16.09
CA SER A 72 -8.91 -14.20 16.45
C SER A 72 -8.12 -15.51 16.51
N LEU A 73 -8.74 -16.59 16.97
CA LEU A 73 -8.17 -17.94 16.92
C LEU A 73 -7.99 -18.41 15.47
N MET A 74 -9.02 -18.25 14.62
CA MET A 74 -8.95 -18.58 13.20
C MET A 74 -7.82 -17.81 12.49
N LEU A 75 -7.70 -16.50 12.76
CA LEU A 75 -6.62 -15.68 12.22
C LEU A 75 -5.24 -16.24 12.59
N ILE A 76 -5.01 -16.58 13.86
CA ILE A 76 -3.73 -17.13 14.32
C ILE A 76 -3.43 -18.46 13.64
N ILE A 77 -4.41 -19.37 13.55
CA ILE A 77 -4.25 -20.67 12.90
C ILE A 77 -3.87 -20.49 11.42
N VAL A 78 -4.60 -19.66 10.68
CA VAL A 78 -4.34 -19.41 9.26
C VAL A 78 -2.99 -18.71 9.05
N MET A 79 -2.62 -17.78 9.93
CA MET A 79 -1.32 -17.10 9.87
C MET A 79 -0.17 -18.10 10.00
N PHE A 80 -0.18 -18.96 11.03
CA PHE A 80 0.88 -19.96 11.18
C PHE A 80 0.85 -21.02 10.08
N ALA A 81 -0.33 -21.46 9.64
CA ALA A 81 -0.45 -22.39 8.52
C ALA A 81 0.17 -21.84 7.25
N THR A 82 -0.13 -20.58 6.90
CA THR A 82 0.42 -19.93 5.68
C THR A 82 1.93 -19.69 5.78
N ILE A 83 2.46 -19.32 6.96
CA ILE A 83 3.90 -19.18 7.20
C ILE A 83 4.62 -20.53 7.06
N ILE A 84 4.13 -21.57 7.75
CA ILE A 84 4.75 -22.90 7.74
C ILE A 84 4.72 -23.49 6.34
N ILE A 85 3.58 -23.42 5.64
CA ILE A 85 3.43 -23.95 4.28
C ILE A 85 4.29 -23.15 3.30
N GLY A 86 4.34 -21.82 3.43
CA GLY A 86 5.17 -20.96 2.58
C GLY A 86 6.67 -21.26 2.71
N ILE A 87 7.15 -21.55 3.93
CA ILE A 87 8.55 -21.90 4.18
C ILE A 87 8.84 -23.34 3.74
N ALA A 88 7.97 -24.30 4.07
CA ALA A 88 8.23 -25.73 3.84
C ALA A 88 8.03 -26.15 2.37
N LEU A 89 7.03 -25.60 1.68
CA LEU A 89 6.63 -26.01 0.33
C LEU A 89 6.84 -24.94 -0.74
N THR A 90 7.29 -23.75 -0.34
CA THR A 90 7.40 -22.54 -1.18
C THR A 90 6.05 -21.92 -1.60
N PRO A 91 6.04 -20.61 -1.94
CA PRO A 91 4.85 -19.93 -2.45
C PRO A 91 4.32 -20.48 -3.79
N GLN A 92 5.10 -21.32 -4.49
CA GLN A 92 4.71 -21.91 -5.77
C GLN A 92 3.96 -23.25 -5.62
N SER A 93 3.89 -23.81 -4.42
CA SER A 93 3.15 -25.05 -4.17
C SER A 93 1.65 -24.89 -4.37
N GLU A 94 1.00 -25.96 -4.85
CA GLU A 94 -0.46 -25.98 -5.03
C GLU A 94 -1.20 -25.78 -3.69
N LEU A 95 -0.65 -26.26 -2.58
CA LEU A 95 -1.23 -26.05 -1.25
C LEU A 95 -1.17 -24.57 -0.83
N TYR A 96 -0.05 -23.88 -1.08
CA TYR A 96 0.05 -22.44 -0.79
C TYR A 96 -0.93 -21.64 -1.67
N LYS A 97 -0.97 -21.93 -2.97
CA LYS A 97 -1.92 -21.30 -3.91
C LYS A 97 -3.37 -21.56 -3.51
N PHE A 98 -3.70 -22.74 -3.01
CA PHE A 98 -5.02 -23.07 -2.50
C PHE A 98 -5.40 -22.16 -1.32
N LEU A 99 -4.54 -22.05 -0.31
CA LEU A 99 -4.78 -21.14 0.83
C LEU A 99 -4.93 -19.69 0.36
N PHE A 100 -4.06 -19.25 -0.54
CA PHE A 100 -4.13 -17.89 -1.09
C PHE A 100 -5.44 -17.64 -1.85
N ARG A 101 -5.86 -18.57 -2.71
CA ARG A 101 -7.05 -18.43 -3.56
C ARG A 101 -8.35 -18.50 -2.79
N PHE A 102 -8.43 -19.34 -1.75
CA PHE A 102 -9.69 -19.58 -1.03
C PHE A 102 -9.81 -18.81 0.28
N ILE A 103 -8.71 -18.32 0.85
CA ILE A 103 -8.73 -17.55 2.10
C ILE A 103 -8.36 -16.10 1.82
N PHE A 104 -7.17 -15.85 1.30
CA PHE A 104 -6.67 -14.47 1.14
C PHE A 104 -7.42 -13.68 0.06
N THR A 105 -7.65 -14.31 -1.10
CA THR A 105 -8.27 -13.63 -2.25
C THR A 105 -9.70 -13.17 -1.95
N PRO A 106 -10.62 -14.01 -1.41
CA PRO A 106 -11.99 -13.58 -1.14
C PRO A 106 -12.09 -12.54 -0.02
N LEU A 107 -11.20 -12.60 0.99
CA LEU A 107 -11.16 -11.61 2.06
C LEU A 107 -10.71 -10.24 1.54
N THR A 108 -9.67 -10.21 0.71
CA THR A 108 -9.20 -8.95 0.12
C THR A 108 -10.20 -8.37 -0.86
N THR A 109 -10.84 -9.19 -1.71
CA THR A 109 -11.90 -8.71 -2.62
C THR A 109 -13.11 -8.19 -1.87
N ALA A 110 -13.50 -8.79 -0.72
CA ALA A 110 -14.56 -8.27 0.12
C ALA A 110 -14.23 -6.88 0.68
N ILE A 111 -13.00 -6.67 1.17
CA ILE A 111 -12.54 -5.36 1.63
C ILE A 111 -12.60 -4.33 0.49
N PHE A 112 -12.12 -4.68 -0.70
CA PHE A 112 -12.18 -3.80 -1.88
C PHE A 112 -13.61 -3.53 -2.34
N ALA A 113 -14.51 -4.51 -2.31
CA ALA A 113 -15.91 -4.34 -2.67
C ALA A 113 -16.63 -3.37 -1.73
N ILE A 114 -16.41 -3.53 -0.42
CA ILE A 114 -16.96 -2.63 0.60
C ILE A 114 -16.38 -1.22 0.44
N LEU A 115 -15.07 -1.11 0.22
CA LEU A 115 -14.40 0.17 -0.02
C LEU A 115 -14.95 0.86 -1.28
N ALA A 116 -15.11 0.13 -2.38
CA ALA A 116 -15.69 0.64 -3.61
C ALA A 116 -17.11 1.17 -3.39
N PHE A 117 -17.95 0.44 -2.64
CA PHE A 117 -19.28 0.88 -2.27
C PHE A 117 -19.25 2.18 -1.44
N PHE A 118 -18.36 2.29 -0.45
CA PHE A 118 -18.23 3.50 0.35
C PHE A 118 -17.72 4.70 -0.44
N ILE A 119 -16.72 4.51 -1.31
CA ILE A 119 -16.22 5.55 -2.20
C ILE A 119 -17.33 6.01 -3.13
N ALA A 120 -18.07 5.09 -3.76
CA ALA A 120 -19.19 5.42 -4.63
C ALA A 120 -20.30 6.17 -3.88
N SER A 121 -20.66 5.74 -2.66
CA SER A 121 -21.68 6.42 -1.82
C SER A 121 -21.24 7.83 -1.40
N ALA A 122 -19.98 7.99 -0.99
CA ALA A 122 -19.42 9.28 -0.62
C ALA A 122 -19.35 10.21 -1.84
N ALA A 123 -18.89 9.69 -2.97
CA ALA A 123 -18.80 10.40 -4.22
C ALA A 123 -20.19 10.82 -4.71
N PHE A 124 -21.20 9.94 -4.70
CA PHE A 124 -22.58 10.29 -5.07
C PHE A 124 -23.15 11.42 -4.19
N ARG A 125 -22.90 11.39 -2.87
CA ARG A 125 -23.27 12.48 -1.95
C ARG A 125 -22.51 13.78 -2.23
N ALA A 126 -21.26 13.69 -2.67
CA ALA A 126 -20.38 14.82 -2.94
C ALA A 126 -20.47 15.35 -4.39
N PHE A 127 -21.01 14.57 -5.34
CA PHE A 127 -21.11 14.86 -6.77
C PHE A 127 -22.23 15.86 -7.07
N ARG A 128 -22.10 17.07 -6.52
CA ARG A 128 -22.60 18.26 -7.19
C ARG A 128 -21.41 18.87 -7.92
N ILE A 129 -21.41 18.82 -9.25
CA ILE A 129 -20.41 19.50 -10.07
C ILE A 129 -20.55 21.00 -9.78
N ARG A 130 -19.73 21.47 -8.85
CA ARG A 130 -19.74 22.84 -8.34
C ARG A 130 -18.46 23.57 -8.67
N THR A 131 -17.44 22.85 -9.13
CA THR A 131 -16.13 23.40 -9.46
C THR A 131 -15.56 22.69 -10.70
N VAL A 132 -14.59 23.34 -11.34
CA VAL A 132 -13.93 22.82 -12.54
C VAL A 132 -13.11 21.56 -12.19
N GLU A 133 -12.56 21.48 -10.98
CA GLU A 133 -11.82 20.31 -10.50
C GLU A 133 -12.73 19.08 -10.38
N ALA A 134 -13.96 19.26 -9.88
CA ALA A 134 -14.94 18.18 -9.81
C ALA A 134 -15.34 17.69 -11.21
N LEU A 135 -15.46 18.60 -12.19
CA LEU A 135 -15.73 18.24 -13.58
C LEU A 135 -14.58 17.41 -14.18
N VAL A 136 -13.33 17.85 -13.98
CA VAL A 136 -12.14 17.11 -14.45
C VAL A 136 -12.11 15.70 -13.84
N LEU A 137 -12.38 15.58 -12.54
CA LEU A 137 -12.47 14.27 -11.86
C LEU A 137 -13.54 13.36 -12.46
N VAL A 138 -14.75 13.87 -12.70
CA VAL A 138 -15.83 13.06 -13.32
C VAL A 138 -15.41 12.60 -14.71
N VAL A 139 -14.94 13.51 -15.55
CA VAL A 139 -14.57 13.21 -16.94
C VAL A 139 -13.43 12.19 -16.98
N SER A 140 -12.38 12.39 -16.18
CA SER A 140 -11.27 11.44 -16.08
C SER A 140 -11.74 10.08 -15.57
N ALA A 141 -12.59 10.02 -14.55
CA ALA A 141 -13.13 8.77 -14.02
C ALA A 141 -13.96 8.03 -15.08
N THR A 142 -14.85 8.72 -15.80
CA THR A 142 -15.65 8.12 -16.87
C THR A 142 -14.76 7.59 -18.00
N LEU A 143 -13.76 8.35 -18.46
CA LEU A 143 -12.86 7.92 -19.52
C LEU A 143 -12.04 6.69 -19.12
N VAL A 144 -11.50 6.66 -17.88
CA VAL A 144 -10.72 5.53 -17.38
C VAL A 144 -11.61 4.29 -17.18
N MET A 145 -12.80 4.45 -16.60
CA MET A 145 -13.73 3.33 -16.40
C MET A 145 -14.17 2.74 -17.74
N LEU A 146 -14.49 3.58 -18.73
CA LEU A 146 -14.86 3.12 -20.06
C LEU A 146 -13.67 2.43 -20.75
N GLY A 147 -12.50 3.06 -20.76
CA GLY A 147 -11.29 2.56 -21.43
C GLY A 147 -10.71 1.27 -20.84
N LYS A 148 -10.87 1.03 -19.53
CA LYS A 148 -10.41 -0.19 -18.85
C LYS A 148 -11.49 -1.29 -18.75
N SER A 149 -12.73 -0.99 -19.13
CA SER A 149 -13.79 -2.00 -19.18
C SER A 149 -13.70 -2.85 -20.44
N THR A 150 -14.11 -4.11 -20.36
CA THR A 150 -14.26 -5.01 -21.54
C THR A 150 -15.26 -4.45 -22.57
N LEU A 151 -16.16 -3.55 -22.15
CA LEU A 151 -17.08 -2.83 -23.04
C LEU A 151 -16.37 -1.74 -23.85
N GLY A 152 -15.33 -1.10 -23.31
CA GLY A 152 -14.59 -0.05 -24.02
C GLY A 152 -13.87 -0.56 -25.26
N GLU A 153 -13.28 -1.75 -25.16
CA GLU A 153 -12.55 -2.40 -26.27
C GLU A 153 -13.47 -2.77 -27.43
N SER A 154 -14.72 -3.15 -27.15
CA SER A 154 -15.70 -3.50 -28.19
C SER A 154 -16.32 -2.29 -28.91
N ILE A 155 -16.32 -1.12 -28.26
CA ILE A 155 -16.90 0.12 -28.84
C ILE A 155 -15.88 0.84 -29.72
N SER A 156 -14.63 1.00 -29.27
CA SER A 156 -13.60 1.72 -30.04
C SER A 156 -12.19 1.43 -29.53
N LYS A 157 -11.24 1.17 -30.45
CA LYS A 157 -9.82 0.98 -30.14
C LYS A 157 -9.14 2.21 -29.52
N TYR A 158 -9.72 3.39 -29.69
CA TYR A 158 -9.16 4.64 -29.16
C TYR A 158 -9.51 4.86 -27.68
N LEU A 159 -10.56 4.22 -27.16
CA LEU A 159 -10.97 4.36 -25.76
C LEU A 159 -9.96 3.71 -24.78
N PRO A 160 -9.47 2.47 -25.03
CA PRO A 160 -8.37 1.91 -24.25
C PRO A 160 -7.11 2.78 -24.28
N MET A 161 -6.73 3.32 -25.45
CA MET A 161 -5.54 4.17 -25.59
C MET A 161 -5.58 5.40 -24.69
N VAL A 162 -6.73 6.08 -24.60
CA VAL A 162 -6.91 7.23 -23.69
C VAL A 162 -6.87 6.79 -22.23
N GLY A 163 -7.50 5.67 -21.89
CA GLY A 163 -7.46 5.11 -20.54
C GLY A 163 -6.05 4.72 -20.10
N ASP A 164 -5.27 4.09 -20.99
CA ASP A 164 -3.87 3.73 -20.78
C ASP A 164 -3.02 4.98 -20.59
N TRP A 165 -3.17 5.98 -21.46
CA TRP A 165 -2.43 7.24 -21.33
C TRP A 165 -2.67 7.93 -19.99
N ILE A 166 -3.92 7.99 -19.51
CA ILE A 166 -4.25 8.55 -18.19
C ILE A 166 -3.59 7.74 -17.06
N MET A 167 -3.56 6.41 -17.17
CA MET A 167 -2.96 5.54 -16.16
C MET A 167 -1.42 5.63 -16.13
N ASP A 168 -0.80 5.73 -17.31
CA ASP A 168 0.66 5.65 -17.48
C ASP A 168 1.36 7.00 -17.26
N VAL A 169 0.67 8.12 -17.54
CA VAL A 169 1.26 9.47 -17.42
C VAL A 169 0.80 10.17 -16.13
N PRO A 170 -0.40 10.77 -16.04
CA PRO A 170 -0.79 11.55 -14.86
C PRO A 170 -1.01 10.70 -13.61
N ASN A 171 -1.60 9.51 -13.72
CA ASN A 171 -1.81 8.64 -12.56
C ASN A 171 -0.48 8.07 -12.03
N THR A 172 0.44 7.65 -12.91
CA THR A 172 1.77 7.19 -12.48
C THR A 172 2.58 8.35 -11.88
N ALA A 173 2.51 9.55 -12.43
CA ALA A 173 3.15 10.73 -11.83
C ALA A 173 2.58 11.06 -10.45
N GLY A 174 1.23 11.08 -10.33
CA GLY A 174 0.54 11.36 -9.07
C GLY A 174 0.79 10.30 -8.00
N SER A 175 0.68 9.01 -8.34
CA SER A 175 0.95 7.90 -7.41
C SER A 175 2.39 7.89 -6.92
N ARG A 176 3.36 8.19 -7.79
CA ARG A 176 4.76 8.38 -7.39
C ARG A 176 4.92 9.56 -6.43
N GLY A 177 4.26 10.68 -6.71
CA GLY A 177 4.26 11.85 -5.81
C GLY A 177 3.69 11.54 -4.43
N ILE A 178 2.54 10.85 -4.37
CA ILE A 178 1.91 10.40 -3.13
C ILE A 178 2.83 9.43 -2.37
N LEU A 179 3.40 8.44 -3.07
CA LEU A 179 4.31 7.47 -2.46
C LEU A 179 5.53 8.16 -1.86
N LEU A 180 6.14 9.10 -2.58
CA LEU A 180 7.26 9.89 -2.08
C LEU A 180 6.84 10.72 -0.86
N GLY A 181 5.74 11.46 -0.94
CA GLY A 181 5.23 12.26 0.16
C GLY A 181 4.93 11.44 1.42
N ALA A 182 4.24 10.31 1.27
CA ALA A 182 3.92 9.40 2.36
C ALA A 182 5.17 8.78 2.97
N THR A 183 6.13 8.36 2.14
CA THR A 183 7.39 7.77 2.60
C THR A 183 8.21 8.78 3.40
N LEU A 184 8.33 10.01 2.91
CA LEU A 184 9.07 11.08 3.60
C LEU A 184 8.38 11.52 4.88
N GLY A 185 7.05 11.63 4.87
CA GLY A 185 6.26 11.88 6.07
C GLY A 185 6.48 10.78 7.12
N GLY A 186 6.49 9.51 6.69
CA GLY A 186 6.80 8.37 7.55
C GLY A 186 8.21 8.45 8.15
N ILE A 187 9.23 8.71 7.34
CA ILE A 187 10.62 8.84 7.82
C ILE A 187 10.75 10.03 8.79
N ALA A 188 10.10 11.16 8.51
CA ALA A 188 10.11 12.31 9.40
C ALA A 188 9.52 11.98 10.78
N VAL A 189 8.40 11.24 10.82
CA VAL A 189 7.82 10.74 12.09
C VAL A 189 8.78 9.77 12.78
N LEU A 190 9.33 8.79 12.06
CA LEU A 190 10.28 7.82 12.63
C LEU A 190 11.53 8.47 13.23
N LEU A 191 12.10 9.47 12.56
CA LEU A 191 13.26 10.22 13.07
C LEU A 191 12.91 11.03 14.32
N ARG A 192 11.71 11.62 14.39
CA ARG A 192 11.25 12.34 15.59
C ARG A 192 11.08 11.41 16.78
N VAL A 193 10.64 10.18 16.54
CA VAL A 193 10.57 9.12 17.57
C VAL A 193 11.96 8.70 18.03
N ILE A 194 12.88 8.37 17.11
CA ILE A 194 14.25 7.92 17.44
C ILE A 194 15.03 9.00 18.20
N LEU A 195 14.88 10.26 17.82
CA LEU A 195 15.55 11.39 18.48
C LEU A 195 14.88 11.79 19.81
N GLY A 196 13.85 11.07 20.24
CA GLY A 196 13.12 11.33 21.48
C GLY A 196 12.38 12.67 21.51
N ILE A 197 12.16 13.28 20.34
CA ILE A 197 11.44 14.55 20.19
C ILE A 197 9.94 14.29 20.32
N GLU A 198 9.46 13.19 19.74
CA GLU A 198 8.15 12.64 20.03
C GLU A 198 8.31 11.47 20.99
N ARG A 199 7.72 11.57 22.18
CA ARG A 199 7.47 10.39 23.00
C ARG A 199 6.40 9.59 22.28
N GLY A 200 6.81 8.60 21.49
CA GLY A 200 5.88 7.58 21.00
C GLY A 200 5.11 7.01 22.20
N HIS A 201 3.85 6.63 21.98
CA HIS A 201 2.94 6.06 22.98
C HIS A 201 3.39 4.67 23.50
N PHE A 202 4.70 4.44 23.67
CA PHE A 202 5.28 3.27 24.33
C PHE A 202 5.07 3.37 25.85
N VAL A 203 3.81 3.35 26.28
CA VAL A 203 3.35 2.77 27.54
C VAL A 203 1.91 2.27 27.28
N GLY A 204 1.75 0.95 27.20
CA GLY A 204 0.49 0.24 27.02
C GLY A 204 0.71 -1.24 26.73
#